data_AF-A0A1W9QMK9-F1
#
_entry.id   AF-A0A1W9QMK9-F1
#
_cell.length_a   1.000
_cell.length_b   1.000
_cell.length_c   1.000
_cell.angle_alpha   90.00
_cell.angle_beta   90.00
_cell.angle_gamma   90.00
#
_symmetry.space_group_name_H-M   'P 1'
#
loop_
_entity.id
_entity.type
_entity.pdbx_description
1 polymer ?
#
loop_
_entity_poly.entity_id
_entity_poly.type
_entity_poly.pdbx_seq_one_letter_code
_entity_poly.pdbx_strand_id
1 'polypeptide(L)'
;MKILLTFIGNHDPFVGKEKEKGPILSILEKRKFDKLYLLFNNDKYWNALFEMEKYCNRNFPQMKVEFREAKSLNPIDYNLVYPAMYQTVKRILKENQNAHYTISLTSGTPTMHACWMFLVQGKVINAKLIQISKETGISEVTFRLDDFPAIQQADEIKVELTKLSRENEQLKKSINLENSLKNGFYIPDEGINIDKEIIPAYYKGALNKTNGNAAKAAKLLGLKPHTFRKRLKALNLNLKKFGVK
;
A
#
# COMPACT_ATOMS: atom_id res chain seq x y z
N MET A 1 6.83 -12.89 -25.42
CA MET A 1 6.46 -13.34 -24.06
C MET A 1 5.14 -12.70 -23.64
N LYS A 2 4.17 -13.49 -23.17
CA LYS A 2 2.86 -13.06 -22.65
C LYS A 2 2.90 -13.08 -21.12
N ILE A 3 2.62 -11.94 -20.50
CA ILE A 3 2.73 -11.77 -19.05
C ILE A 3 1.37 -11.37 -18.47
N LEU A 4 0.92 -12.09 -17.45
CA LEU A 4 -0.24 -11.70 -16.64
C LEU A 4 0.24 -10.97 -15.38
N LEU A 5 -0.33 -9.79 -15.12
CA LEU A 5 -0.18 -9.04 -13.87
C LEU A 5 -1.52 -9.03 -13.15
N THR A 6 -1.51 -9.28 -11.84
CA THR A 6 -2.71 -9.22 -11.02
C THR A 6 -2.32 -9.03 -9.56
N PHE A 7 -3.20 -8.41 -8.77
CA PHE A 7 -3.10 -8.57 -7.32
C PHE A 7 -3.57 -9.95 -6.91
N ILE A 8 -3.03 -10.48 -5.80
CA ILE A 8 -3.65 -11.59 -5.08
C ILE A 8 -4.74 -11.06 -4.15
N GLY A 9 -5.91 -11.70 -4.16
CA GLY A 9 -7.07 -11.35 -3.34
C GLY A 9 -7.40 -12.37 -2.27
N ASN A 10 -8.46 -12.09 -1.49
CA ASN A 10 -8.95 -13.03 -0.47
C ASN A 10 -9.63 -14.27 -1.05
N HIS A 11 -9.98 -14.24 -2.35
CA HIS A 11 -10.62 -15.34 -3.07
C HIS A 11 -9.61 -16.12 -3.94
N ASP A 12 -8.30 -15.90 -3.73
CA ASP A 12 -7.24 -16.60 -4.43
C ASP A 12 -6.40 -17.43 -3.43
N PRO A 13 -5.78 -18.55 -3.87
CA PRO A 13 -5.99 -19.21 -5.16
C PRO A 13 -7.31 -19.99 -5.23
N PHE A 14 -7.92 -20.32 -4.09
CA PHE A 14 -9.14 -21.11 -3.99
C PHE A 14 -10.20 -20.42 -3.10
N VAL A 15 -11.47 -20.71 -3.35
CA VAL A 15 -12.63 -20.12 -2.66
C VAL A 15 -13.47 -21.21 -1.99
N GLY A 16 -13.97 -20.90 -0.80
CA GLY A 16 -14.91 -21.74 -0.08
C GLY A 16 -14.30 -23.03 0.47
N LYS A 17 -15.15 -23.85 1.11
CA LYS A 17 -14.72 -25.12 1.73
C LYS A 17 -14.33 -26.18 0.71
N GLU A 18 -14.98 -26.17 -0.45
CA GLU A 18 -14.74 -27.12 -1.54
C GLU A 18 -13.50 -26.79 -2.38
N LYS A 19 -12.79 -25.69 -2.04
CA LYS A 19 -11.63 -25.18 -2.78
C LYS A 19 -11.92 -25.02 -4.28
N GLU A 20 -13.03 -24.35 -4.60
CA GLU A 20 -13.28 -23.90 -5.98
C GLU A 20 -12.13 -22.99 -6.44
N LYS A 21 -11.78 -23.03 -7.72
CA LYS A 21 -10.69 -22.19 -8.26
C LYS A 21 -11.07 -20.71 -8.17
N GLY A 22 -10.15 -19.93 -7.62
CA GLY A 22 -10.26 -18.48 -7.54
C GLY A 22 -10.11 -17.81 -8.90
N PRO A 23 -10.30 -16.47 -8.95
CA PRO A 23 -10.26 -15.71 -10.19
C PRO A 23 -8.97 -15.90 -10.99
N ILE A 24 -7.81 -15.88 -10.33
CA ILE A 24 -6.51 -15.98 -11.02
C ILE A 24 -6.36 -17.36 -11.66
N LEU A 25 -6.63 -18.43 -10.91
CA LEU A 25 -6.58 -19.79 -11.47
C LEU A 25 -7.57 -19.95 -12.62
N SER A 26 -8.79 -19.44 -12.47
CA SER A 26 -9.83 -19.50 -13.51
C SER A 26 -9.41 -18.79 -14.80
N ILE A 27 -8.62 -17.71 -14.72
CA ILE A 27 -8.02 -17.05 -15.88
C ILE A 27 -6.95 -17.93 -16.53
N LEU A 28 -6.05 -18.51 -15.73
CA LEU A 28 -4.94 -19.33 -16.21
C LEU A 28 -5.40 -20.61 -16.93
N GLU A 29 -6.55 -21.18 -16.55
CA GLU A 29 -7.13 -22.33 -17.25
C GLU A 29 -7.66 -21.98 -18.63
N LYS A 30 -8.17 -20.77 -18.80
CA LYS A 30 -8.79 -20.31 -20.04
C LYS A 30 -7.82 -19.61 -20.98
N ARG A 31 -6.67 -19.12 -20.47
CA ARG A 31 -5.70 -18.36 -21.26
C ARG A 31 -4.26 -18.66 -20.83
N LYS A 32 -3.42 -19.01 -21.81
CA LYS A 32 -2.01 -19.32 -21.59
C LYS A 32 -1.16 -18.06 -21.45
N PHE A 33 -0.25 -18.08 -20.47
CA PHE A 33 0.76 -17.06 -20.23
C PHE A 33 2.13 -17.71 -20.00
N ASP A 34 3.19 -16.97 -20.29
CA ASP A 34 4.58 -17.42 -20.07
C ASP A 34 5.08 -17.01 -18.67
N LYS A 35 4.52 -15.93 -18.12
CA LYS A 35 4.86 -15.43 -16.78
C LYS A 35 3.64 -14.83 -16.08
N LEU A 36 3.56 -15.05 -14.77
CA LEU A 36 2.57 -14.49 -13.86
C LEU A 36 3.27 -13.64 -12.80
N TYR A 37 2.96 -12.35 -12.75
CA TYR A 37 3.32 -11.48 -11.62
C TYR A 37 2.15 -11.35 -10.65
N LEU A 38 2.36 -11.82 -9.42
CA LEU A 38 1.42 -11.65 -8.32
C LEU A 38 1.85 -10.48 -7.45
N LEU A 39 1.09 -9.41 -7.49
CA LEU A 39 1.28 -8.26 -6.61
C LEU A 39 0.55 -8.50 -5.28
N PHE A 40 1.16 -8.10 -4.18
CA PHE A 40 0.56 -8.16 -2.85
C PHE A 40 0.97 -6.95 -2.01
N ASN A 41 0.11 -6.55 -1.08
CA ASN A 41 0.30 -5.35 -0.26
C ASN A 41 0.37 -5.64 1.25
N ASN A 42 0.25 -6.91 1.64
CA ASN A 42 0.20 -7.32 3.04
C ASN A 42 0.68 -8.78 3.19
N ASP A 43 1.43 -9.04 4.25
CA ASP A 43 2.00 -10.36 4.56
C ASP A 43 0.96 -11.45 4.80
N LYS A 44 -0.29 -11.09 5.11
CA LYS A 44 -1.38 -12.08 5.24
C LYS A 44 -1.59 -12.93 3.98
N TYR A 45 -1.12 -12.46 2.82
CA TYR A 45 -1.27 -13.15 1.54
C TYR A 45 -0.17 -14.18 1.25
N TRP A 46 0.87 -14.32 2.08
CA TRP A 46 1.96 -15.26 1.84
C TRP A 46 1.50 -16.70 1.62
N ASN A 47 0.56 -17.20 2.43
CA ASN A 47 0.03 -18.55 2.26
C ASN A 47 -0.66 -18.72 0.90
N ALA A 48 -1.45 -17.73 0.47
CA ALA A 48 -2.13 -17.76 -0.82
C ALA A 48 -1.13 -17.68 -1.99
N LEU A 49 -0.07 -16.87 -1.86
CA LEU A 49 1.00 -16.76 -2.86
C LEU A 49 1.73 -18.10 -3.05
N PHE A 50 2.13 -18.75 -1.97
CA PHE A 50 2.81 -20.05 -2.04
C PHE A 50 1.89 -21.18 -2.52
N GLU A 51 0.61 -21.19 -2.13
CA GLU A 51 -0.35 -22.17 -2.64
C GLU A 51 -0.59 -21.95 -4.15
N MET A 52 -0.67 -20.70 -4.60
CA MET A 52 -0.78 -20.34 -6.03
C MET A 52 0.45 -20.81 -6.82
N GLU A 53 1.66 -20.51 -6.36
CA GLU A 53 2.90 -20.93 -7.00
C GLU A 53 3.00 -22.47 -7.06
N LYS A 54 2.73 -23.16 -5.96
CA LYS A 54 2.72 -24.62 -5.92
C LYS A 54 1.73 -25.22 -6.92
N TYR A 55 0.54 -24.64 -7.03
CA TYR A 55 -0.45 -25.08 -8.01
C TYR A 55 0.03 -24.82 -9.44
N CYS A 56 0.57 -23.62 -9.71
CA CYS A 56 1.04 -23.25 -11.03
C CYS A 56 2.23 -24.11 -11.49
N ASN A 57 3.19 -24.40 -10.61
CA ASN A 57 4.33 -25.25 -10.93
C ASN A 57 3.91 -26.68 -11.32
N ARG A 58 2.79 -27.18 -10.76
CA ARG A 58 2.25 -28.50 -11.07
C ARG A 58 1.45 -28.53 -12.37
N ASN A 59 0.60 -27.52 -12.59
CA ASN A 59 -0.40 -27.53 -13.67
C ASN A 59 0.02 -26.71 -14.90
N PHE A 60 0.93 -25.75 -14.72
CA PHE A 60 1.44 -24.84 -15.75
C PHE A 60 2.99 -24.80 -15.70
N PRO A 61 3.70 -25.93 -15.85
CA PRO A 61 5.13 -26.05 -15.54
C PRO A 61 6.05 -25.17 -16.41
N GLN A 62 5.57 -24.68 -17.55
CA GLN A 62 6.31 -23.77 -18.44
C GLN A 62 6.13 -22.29 -18.08
N MET A 63 5.16 -21.95 -17.23
CA MET A 63 4.89 -20.59 -16.79
C MET A 63 5.71 -20.26 -15.55
N LYS A 64 6.39 -19.12 -15.54
CA LYS A 64 7.09 -18.63 -14.35
C LYS A 64 6.15 -17.82 -13.46
N VAL A 65 6.16 -18.07 -12.15
CA VAL A 65 5.44 -17.25 -11.18
C VAL A 65 6.43 -16.37 -10.42
N GLU A 66 6.14 -15.08 -10.30
CA GLU A 66 6.96 -14.13 -9.56
C GLU A 66 6.10 -13.26 -8.64
N PHE A 67 6.53 -13.11 -7.39
CA PHE A 67 5.86 -12.24 -6.43
C PHE A 67 6.48 -10.84 -6.47
N ARG A 68 5.64 -9.81 -6.29
CA ARG A 68 6.08 -8.42 -6.18
C ARG A 68 5.32 -7.71 -5.06
N GLU A 69 6.06 -7.23 -4.07
CA GLU A 69 5.48 -6.42 -3.02
C GLU A 69 5.14 -5.01 -3.58
N ALA A 70 3.89 -4.60 -3.41
CA ALA A 70 3.39 -3.26 -3.65
C ALA A 70 2.78 -2.75 -2.34
N LYS A 71 3.65 -2.55 -1.33
CA LYS A 71 3.25 -2.20 0.03
C LYS A 71 2.54 -0.85 0.06
N SER A 72 1.33 -0.83 0.63
CA SER A 72 0.63 0.39 0.98
C SER A 72 0.16 0.30 2.42
N LEU A 73 0.51 1.31 3.23
CA LEU A 73 0.07 1.41 4.63
C LEU A 73 -1.46 1.55 4.74
N ASN A 74 -2.11 2.05 3.68
CA ASN A 74 -3.55 2.17 3.60
C ASN A 74 -4.05 1.78 2.20
N PRO A 75 -4.64 0.58 2.03
CA PRO A 75 -5.02 0.04 0.72
C PRO A 75 -6.21 0.76 0.06
N ILE A 76 -6.86 1.69 0.76
CA ILE A 76 -7.92 2.55 0.20
C ILE A 76 -7.43 3.97 -0.14
N ASP A 77 -6.18 4.31 0.19
CA ASP A 77 -5.60 5.61 -0.12
C ASP A 77 -4.85 5.57 -1.47
N TYR A 78 -5.44 6.22 -2.48
CA TYR A 78 -4.87 6.32 -3.82
C TYR A 78 -3.48 6.97 -3.83
N ASN A 79 -3.20 7.92 -2.93
CA ASN A 79 -1.90 8.60 -2.85
C ASN A 79 -0.78 7.69 -2.31
N LEU A 80 -1.13 6.54 -1.73
CA LEU A 80 -0.17 5.53 -1.29
C LEU A 80 -0.15 4.33 -2.25
N VAL A 81 -1.30 3.89 -2.73
CA VAL A 81 -1.42 2.72 -3.62
C VAL A 81 -0.83 3.00 -5.01
N TYR A 82 -1.17 4.13 -5.63
CA TYR A 82 -0.71 4.41 -7.00
C TYR A 82 0.82 4.50 -7.10
N PRO A 83 1.55 5.25 -6.24
CA PRO A 83 3.01 5.29 -6.31
C PRO A 83 3.66 3.93 -6.08
N ALA A 84 3.13 3.12 -5.15
CA ALA A 84 3.64 1.77 -4.89
C ALA A 84 3.49 0.87 -6.13
N MET A 85 2.32 0.89 -6.77
CA MET A 85 2.08 0.15 -8.01
C MET A 85 2.94 0.68 -9.16
N TYR A 86 3.04 1.99 -9.35
CA TYR A 86 3.86 2.63 -10.39
C TYR A 86 5.31 2.14 -10.31
N GLN A 87 5.92 2.20 -9.13
CA GLN A 87 7.31 1.76 -8.93
C GLN A 87 7.49 0.26 -9.19
N THR A 88 6.55 -0.57 -8.76
CA THR A 88 6.56 -2.01 -9.02
C THR A 88 6.45 -2.31 -10.51
N VAL A 89 5.55 -1.63 -11.22
CA VAL A 89 5.37 -1.80 -12.66
C VAL A 89 6.59 -1.33 -13.45
N LYS A 90 7.18 -0.17 -13.13
CA LYS A 90 8.41 0.29 -13.80
C LYS A 90 9.57 -0.72 -13.66
N ARG A 91 9.70 -1.39 -12.52
CA ARG A 91 10.68 -2.48 -12.32
C ARG A 91 10.37 -3.67 -13.23
N ILE A 92 9.11 -4.14 -13.25
CA ILE A 92 8.67 -5.25 -14.12
C ILE A 92 8.92 -4.93 -15.61
N LEU A 93 8.64 -3.70 -16.05
CA LEU A 93 8.87 -3.26 -17.43
C LEU A 93 10.37 -3.30 -17.79
N LYS A 94 11.23 -2.83 -16.88
CA LYS A 94 12.69 -2.86 -17.07
C LYS A 94 13.23 -4.30 -17.21
N GLU A 95 12.68 -5.22 -16.42
CA GLU A 95 13.07 -6.64 -16.40
C GLU A 95 12.55 -7.44 -17.61
N ASN A 96 11.49 -6.97 -18.29
CA ASN A 96 10.79 -7.74 -19.32
C ASN A 96 10.52 -6.91 -20.58
N GLN A 97 11.57 -6.42 -21.22
CA GLN A 97 11.46 -5.60 -22.44
C GLN A 97 10.68 -6.36 -23.54
N ASN A 98 9.84 -5.64 -24.29
CA ASN A 98 9.04 -6.16 -25.42
C ASN A 98 8.04 -7.29 -25.06
N ALA A 99 7.66 -7.43 -23.79
CA ALA A 99 6.62 -8.35 -23.39
C ALA A 99 5.21 -7.82 -23.75
N HIS A 100 4.28 -8.76 -23.96
CA HIS A 100 2.86 -8.46 -24.14
C HIS A 100 2.16 -8.60 -22.78
N TYR A 101 1.70 -7.49 -22.24
CA TYR A 101 1.13 -7.44 -20.91
C TYR A 101 -0.39 -7.59 -20.94
N THR A 102 -0.90 -8.34 -19.97
CA THR A 102 -2.33 -8.44 -19.65
C THR A 102 -2.47 -8.20 -18.15
N ILE A 103 -3.43 -7.38 -17.74
CA ILE A 103 -3.71 -7.08 -16.34
C ILE A 103 -5.11 -7.59 -16.02
N SER A 104 -5.24 -8.39 -14.96
CA SER A 104 -6.55 -8.77 -14.42
C SER A 104 -7.02 -7.74 -13.39
N LEU A 105 -8.26 -7.27 -13.56
CA LEU A 105 -8.96 -6.37 -12.65
C LEU A 105 -9.91 -7.10 -11.71
N THR A 106 -9.83 -8.43 -11.60
CA THR A 106 -10.78 -9.19 -10.76
C THR A 106 -10.33 -9.32 -9.31
N SER A 107 -9.03 -9.56 -9.09
CA SER A 107 -8.46 -9.71 -7.74
C SER A 107 -7.86 -8.39 -7.24
N GLY A 108 -7.88 -8.18 -5.92
CA GLY A 108 -7.46 -6.92 -5.29
C GLY A 108 -8.65 -6.05 -4.84
N THR A 109 -8.34 -4.87 -4.29
CA THR A 109 -9.37 -3.90 -3.86
C THR A 109 -9.83 -3.00 -5.02
N PRO A 110 -11.01 -2.37 -4.94
CA PRO A 110 -11.45 -1.41 -5.95
C PRO A 110 -10.44 -0.28 -6.22
N THR A 111 -9.75 0.19 -5.17
CA THR A 111 -8.66 1.16 -5.29
C THR A 111 -7.51 0.64 -6.16
N MET A 112 -7.13 -0.63 -6.02
CA MET A 112 -6.10 -1.26 -6.85
C MET A 112 -6.55 -1.41 -8.30
N HIS A 113 -7.82 -1.76 -8.52
CA HIS A 113 -8.40 -1.85 -9.87
C HIS A 113 -8.33 -0.49 -10.57
N ALA A 114 -8.75 0.57 -9.89
CA ALA A 114 -8.64 1.94 -10.39
C ALA A 114 -7.19 2.36 -10.66
N CYS A 115 -6.25 2.03 -9.77
CA CYS A 115 -4.83 2.31 -10.01
C CYS A 115 -4.28 1.55 -11.23
N TRP A 116 -4.70 0.30 -11.48
CA TRP A 116 -4.35 -0.39 -12.72
C TRP A 116 -4.88 0.33 -13.96
N MET A 117 -6.14 0.77 -13.93
CA MET A 117 -6.73 1.55 -15.01
C MET A 117 -5.95 2.85 -15.24
N PHE A 118 -5.57 3.57 -14.19
CA PHE A 118 -4.75 4.79 -14.29
C PHE A 118 -3.36 4.54 -14.85
N LEU A 119 -2.72 3.41 -14.53
CA LEU A 119 -1.40 3.08 -15.09
C LEU A 119 -1.48 2.78 -16.59
N VAL A 120 -2.56 2.14 -17.04
CA VAL A 120 -2.80 1.86 -18.48
C VAL A 120 -3.19 3.15 -19.21
N GLN A 121 -4.19 3.87 -18.72
CA GLN A 121 -4.68 5.11 -19.32
C GLN A 121 -3.61 6.21 -19.32
N GLY A 122 -2.81 6.31 -18.26
CA GLY A 122 -1.65 7.19 -18.16
C GLY A 122 -0.43 6.72 -18.94
N LYS A 123 -0.56 5.67 -19.77
CA LYS A 123 0.49 5.10 -20.65
C LYS A 123 1.77 4.65 -19.92
N VAL A 124 1.69 4.39 -18.62
CA VAL A 124 2.81 3.84 -17.84
C VAL A 124 3.12 2.41 -18.28
N ILE A 125 2.09 1.65 -18.62
CA ILE A 125 2.19 0.29 -19.15
C ILE A 125 1.18 0.09 -20.28
N ASN A 126 1.66 -0.40 -21.42
CA ASN A 126 0.79 -0.85 -22.50
C ASN A 126 0.33 -2.29 -22.24
N ALA A 127 -0.90 -2.46 -21.74
CA ALA A 127 -1.45 -3.76 -21.38
C ALA A 127 -2.93 -3.88 -21.76
N LYS A 128 -3.35 -5.11 -22.08
CA LYS A 128 -4.78 -5.45 -22.17
C LYS A 128 -5.36 -5.59 -20.76
N LEU A 129 -6.50 -4.98 -20.50
CA LEU A 129 -7.22 -5.13 -19.24
C LEU A 129 -8.30 -6.20 -19.42
N ILE A 130 -8.37 -7.11 -18.47
CA ILE A 130 -9.39 -8.16 -18.45
C ILE A 130 -10.03 -8.26 -17.08
N GLN A 131 -11.22 -8.83 -17.05
CA GLN A 131 -11.88 -9.30 -15.83
C GLN A 131 -12.49 -10.68 -16.07
N ILE A 132 -12.76 -11.42 -15.00
CA ILE A 132 -13.47 -12.69 -15.05
C ILE A 132 -14.67 -12.68 -14.11
N SER A 133 -15.81 -13.20 -14.58
CA SER A 133 -16.99 -13.48 -13.77
C SER A 133 -17.45 -14.92 -13.98
N LYS A 134 -18.31 -15.45 -13.08
CA LYS A 134 -18.88 -16.79 -13.22
C LYS A 134 -19.80 -16.88 -14.46
N GLU A 135 -20.50 -15.79 -14.77
CA GLU A 135 -21.53 -15.70 -15.81
C GLU A 135 -20.94 -15.51 -17.21
N THR A 136 -19.95 -14.63 -17.34
CA THR A 136 -19.43 -14.20 -18.66
C THR A 136 -18.07 -14.79 -19.00
N GLY A 137 -17.39 -15.43 -18.03
CA GLY A 137 -16.01 -15.85 -18.21
C GLY A 137 -15.08 -14.64 -18.34
N ILE A 138 -14.04 -14.74 -19.17
CA ILE A 138 -13.07 -13.66 -19.36
C ILE A 138 -13.67 -12.62 -20.32
N SER A 139 -13.77 -11.38 -19.86
CA SER A 139 -14.13 -10.21 -20.67
C SER A 139 -12.97 -9.22 -20.72
N GLU A 140 -12.82 -8.53 -21.85
CA GLU A 140 -11.86 -7.43 -22.01
C GLU A 140 -12.50 -6.12 -21.52
N VAL A 141 -11.76 -5.37 -20.72
CA VAL A 141 -12.17 -4.06 -20.23
C VAL A 141 -11.59 -3.01 -21.16
N THR A 142 -12.45 -2.27 -21.85
CA THR A 142 -12.06 -1.27 -22.84
C THR A 142 -12.71 0.08 -22.55
N PHE A 143 -12.07 1.16 -23.02
CA PHE A 143 -12.48 2.54 -22.79
C PHE A 143 -12.59 3.27 -24.15
N ARG A 144 -13.31 2.66 -25.09
CA ARG A 144 -13.38 3.10 -26.49
C ARG A 144 -14.59 3.98 -26.82
N LEU A 145 -15.40 4.33 -25.82
CA LEU A 145 -16.54 5.21 -26.03
C LEU A 145 -16.02 6.65 -26.20
N ASP A 146 -16.64 7.41 -27.11
CA ASP A 146 -16.21 8.77 -27.47
C ASP A 146 -16.35 9.76 -26.29
N ASP A 147 -17.26 9.46 -25.35
CA ASP A 147 -17.52 10.24 -24.14
C ASP A 147 -16.63 9.85 -22.95
N PHE A 148 -15.73 8.87 -23.12
CA PHE A 148 -14.83 8.45 -22.04
C PHE A 148 -13.72 9.51 -21.83
N PRO A 149 -13.54 10.03 -20.61
CA PRO A 149 -12.57 11.09 -20.37
C PRO A 149 -11.13 10.60 -20.56
N ALA A 150 -10.33 11.42 -21.25
CA ALA A 150 -8.90 11.16 -21.39
C ALA A 150 -8.12 11.63 -20.15
N ILE A 151 -7.22 10.77 -19.66
CA ILE A 151 -6.31 11.15 -18.57
C ILE A 151 -5.15 11.96 -19.16
N GLN A 152 -4.94 13.16 -18.64
CA GLN A 152 -3.78 13.98 -18.98
C GLN A 152 -2.51 13.33 -18.42
N GLN A 153 -1.51 13.16 -19.29
CA GLN A 153 -0.22 12.63 -18.88
C GLN A 153 0.53 13.71 -18.10
N ALA A 154 0.97 13.38 -16.89
CA ALA A 154 1.86 14.24 -16.12
C ALA A 154 3.29 14.12 -16.68
N ASP A 155 4.00 15.24 -16.78
CA ASP A 155 5.42 15.25 -17.18
C ASP A 155 6.24 14.34 -16.26
N GLU A 156 6.95 13.37 -16.83
CA GLU A 156 7.74 12.39 -16.05
C GLU A 156 8.72 13.09 -15.10
N ILE A 157 9.35 14.16 -15.57
CA ILE A 157 10.25 15.02 -14.79
C ILE A 157 9.53 15.62 -13.58
N LYS A 158 8.29 16.10 -13.76
CA LYS A 158 7.48 16.69 -12.67
C LYS A 158 7.05 15.64 -11.64
N VAL A 159 6.72 14.43 -12.09
CA VAL A 159 6.41 13.29 -11.21
C VAL A 159 7.65 12.91 -10.39
N GLU A 160 8.81 12.80 -11.02
CA GLU A 160 10.07 12.44 -10.35
C GLU A 160 10.54 13.53 -9.38
N LEU A 161 10.45 14.81 -9.76
CA LEU A 161 10.69 15.96 -8.87
C LEU A 161 9.78 15.91 -7.64
N THR A 162 8.49 15.64 -7.83
CA THR A 162 7.52 15.55 -6.73
C THR A 162 7.89 14.39 -5.79
N LYS A 163 8.33 13.25 -6.34
CA LYS A 163 8.79 12.09 -5.56
C LYS A 163 10.05 12.44 -4.76
N LEU A 164 11.08 12.95 -5.42
CA LEU A 164 12.35 13.34 -4.78
C LEU A 164 12.13 14.41 -3.72
N SER A 165 11.22 15.36 -3.95
CA SER A 165 10.86 16.38 -2.95
C SER A 165 10.25 15.75 -1.70
N ARG A 166 9.37 14.75 -1.84
CA ARG A 166 8.76 14.04 -0.71
C ARG A 166 9.78 13.22 0.07
N GLU A 167 10.65 12.48 -0.62
CA GLU A 167 11.72 11.71 0.01
C GLU A 167 12.71 12.63 0.74
N ASN A 168 13.11 13.75 0.13
CA ASN A 168 13.95 14.75 0.77
C ASN A 168 13.33 15.34 2.03
N GLU A 169 12.02 15.63 2.03
CA GLU A 169 11.34 16.13 3.22
C GLU A 169 11.36 15.10 4.37
N GLN A 170 11.16 13.81 4.04
CA GLN A 170 11.24 12.73 5.02
C GLN A 170 12.66 12.56 5.56
N LEU A 171 13.66 12.55 4.69
CA LEU A 171 15.07 12.46 5.08
C LEU A 171 15.48 13.64 5.96
N LYS A 172 15.07 14.87 5.62
CA LYS A 172 15.30 16.05 6.46
C LYS A 172 14.72 15.89 7.87
N LYS A 173 13.51 15.33 7.99
CA LYS A 173 12.89 15.06 9.30
C LYS A 173 13.71 14.03 10.10
N SER A 174 14.15 12.95 9.46
CA SER A 174 14.98 11.92 10.11
C SER A 174 16.35 12.46 10.53
N ILE A 175 17.02 13.23 9.66
CA ILE A 175 18.32 13.85 9.95
C ILE A 175 18.18 14.85 11.09
N ASN A 176 17.15 15.70 11.09
CA ASN A 176 16.92 16.64 12.19
C ASN A 176 16.69 15.92 13.52
N LEU A 177 15.96 14.81 13.51
CA LEU A 177 15.77 13.99 14.70
C LEU A 177 17.09 13.38 15.18
N GLU A 178 17.89 12.83 14.27
CA GLU A 178 19.19 12.22 14.58
C GLU A 178 20.20 13.26 15.10
N ASN A 179 20.26 14.44 14.48
CA ASN A 179 21.07 15.56 14.94
C ASN A 179 20.62 16.05 16.32
N SER A 180 19.32 16.16 16.57
CA SER A 180 18.80 16.54 17.90
C SER A 180 19.13 15.51 18.97
N LEU A 181 19.22 14.22 18.60
CA LEU A 181 19.62 13.14 19.52
C LEU A 181 21.14 13.14 19.78
N LYS A 182 21.96 13.49 18.78
CA LYS A 182 23.43 13.52 18.88
C LYS A 182 23.96 14.78 19.56
N ASN A 183 23.43 15.94 19.19
CA ASN A 183 23.93 17.24 19.64
C ASN A 183 23.16 17.78 20.85
N GLY A 184 22.21 17.00 21.36
CA GLY A 184 21.26 17.46 22.37
C GLY A 184 20.12 18.28 21.77
N PHE A 185 18.97 18.25 22.44
CA PHE A 185 17.88 19.16 22.12
C PHE A 185 18.26 20.57 22.59
N TYR A 186 17.79 21.59 21.86
CA TYR A 186 17.95 22.99 22.26
C TYR A 186 17.38 23.21 23.68
N ILE A 187 18.19 23.81 24.55
CA ILE A 187 17.80 24.28 25.89
C ILE A 187 17.98 25.81 25.89
N PRO A 188 16.93 26.60 26.14
CA PRO A 188 17.03 28.06 26.22
C PRO A 188 17.95 28.51 27.38
N ASP A 189 18.56 29.68 27.25
CA ASP A 189 19.43 30.26 28.29
C ASP A 189 18.68 30.55 29.59
N GLU A 190 17.40 30.91 29.51
CA GLU A 190 16.49 31.06 30.66
C GLU A 190 16.12 29.72 31.35
N GLY A 191 16.55 28.59 30.77
CA GLY A 191 16.21 27.25 31.23
C GLY A 191 14.81 26.78 30.81
N ILE A 192 14.52 25.49 31.02
CA ILE A 192 13.22 24.91 30.69
C ILE A 192 12.76 23.95 31.80
N ASN A 193 11.50 24.07 32.25
CA ASN A 193 10.96 23.19 33.27
C ASN A 193 10.43 21.89 32.64
N ILE A 194 11.18 20.82 32.76
CA ILE A 194 10.85 19.52 32.14
C ILE A 194 9.48 19.01 32.60
N ASP A 195 9.16 19.10 33.89
CA ASP A 195 7.94 18.55 34.48
C ASP A 195 6.69 19.36 34.14
N LYS A 196 6.81 20.68 33.98
CA LYS A 196 5.68 21.59 33.76
C LYS A 196 5.48 21.99 32.30
N GLU A 197 6.52 21.91 31.47
CA GLU A 197 6.46 22.39 30.08
C GLU A 197 6.61 21.22 29.12
N ILE A 198 7.71 20.48 29.20
CA ILE A 198 8.04 19.42 28.25
C ILE A 198 7.13 18.20 28.40
N ILE A 199 7.08 17.62 29.59
CA ILE A 199 6.30 16.39 29.86
C ILE A 199 4.81 16.60 29.51
N PRO A 200 4.14 17.69 29.93
CA PRO A 200 2.75 17.96 29.54
C PRO A 200 2.55 18.09 28.03
N ALA A 201 3.49 18.74 27.32
CA ALA A 201 3.41 18.90 25.86
C ALA A 201 3.43 17.55 25.14
N TYR A 202 4.31 16.61 25.54
CA TYR A 202 4.36 15.27 24.97
C TYR A 202 3.08 14.47 25.24
N TYR A 203 2.51 14.57 26.45
CA TYR A 203 1.23 13.91 26.78
C TYR A 203 0.07 14.46 25.96
N LYS A 204 -0.02 15.79 25.80
CA LYS A 204 -1.02 16.45 24.96
C LYS A 204 -0.87 16.04 23.48
N GLY A 205 0.37 16.03 22.98
CA GLY A 205 0.68 15.58 21.62
C GLY A 205 0.28 14.13 21.36
N ALA A 206 0.57 13.23 22.30
CA ALA A 206 0.19 11.82 22.22
C ALA A 206 -1.33 11.62 22.21
N LEU A 207 -2.08 12.36 23.04
CA LEU A 207 -3.54 12.31 23.07
C LEU A 207 -4.16 12.84 21.77
N ASN A 208 -3.64 13.95 21.24
CA ASN A 208 -4.13 14.51 19.97
C ASN A 208 -3.93 13.51 18.82
N LYS A 209 -2.77 12.86 18.72
CA LYS A 209 -2.47 11.85 17.68
C LYS A 209 -3.36 10.62 17.75
N THR A 210 -3.94 10.32 18.90
CA THR A 210 -4.78 9.13 19.10
C THR A 210 -6.26 9.45 19.29
N ASN A 211 -6.67 10.67 18.94
CA ASN A 211 -8.04 11.18 19.13
C ASN A 211 -8.54 10.94 20.56
N GLY A 212 -7.69 11.24 21.54
CA GLY A 212 -7.99 11.10 22.97
C GLY A 212 -7.90 9.69 23.53
N ASN A 213 -7.58 8.67 22.73
CA ASN A 213 -7.43 7.31 23.23
C ASN A 213 -6.16 7.17 24.11
N ALA A 214 -6.35 7.16 25.43
CA ALA A 214 -5.28 7.12 26.42
C ALA A 214 -4.41 5.85 26.36
N ALA A 215 -4.96 4.69 25.97
CA ALA A 215 -4.19 3.45 25.88
C ALA A 215 -3.25 3.47 24.65
N LYS A 216 -3.74 3.97 23.51
CA LYS A 216 -2.92 4.20 22.32
C LYS A 216 -1.88 5.30 22.57
N ALA A 217 -2.26 6.38 23.27
CA ALA A 217 -1.34 7.47 23.62
C ALA A 217 -0.22 6.99 24.55
N ALA A 218 -0.53 6.15 25.54
CA ALA A 218 0.47 5.53 26.41
C ALA A 218 1.49 4.71 25.63
N LYS A 219 1.02 3.93 24.65
CA LYS A 219 1.89 3.13 23.77
C LYS A 219 2.84 4.01 22.93
N LEU A 220 2.37 5.16 22.46
CA LEU A 220 3.22 6.11 21.71
C LEU A 220 4.37 6.68 22.54
N LEU A 221 4.17 6.85 23.85
CA LEU A 221 5.20 7.35 24.77
C LEU A 221 6.01 6.23 25.44
N GLY A 222 5.81 4.96 25.05
CA GLY A 222 6.50 3.82 25.66
C GLY A 222 6.08 3.53 27.11
N LEU A 223 4.88 3.95 27.52
CA LEU A 223 4.38 3.80 28.89
C LEU A 223 3.28 2.73 29.00
N LYS A 224 3.19 2.07 30.16
CA LYS A 224 2.03 1.23 30.48
C LYS A 224 0.78 2.12 30.61
N PRO A 225 -0.41 1.69 30.11
CA PRO A 225 -1.63 2.51 30.14
C PRO A 225 -2.02 3.05 31.53
N HIS A 226 -1.85 2.27 32.60
CA HIS A 226 -2.14 2.73 33.96
C HIS A 226 -1.15 3.82 34.43
N THR A 227 0.11 3.71 34.04
CA THR A 227 1.16 4.70 34.38
C THR A 227 0.89 6.03 33.68
N PHE A 228 0.50 5.97 32.40
CA PHE A 228 0.09 7.16 31.63
C PHE A 228 -1.08 7.89 32.31
N ARG A 229 -2.16 7.17 32.66
CA ARG A 229 -3.33 7.78 33.32
C ARG A 229 -3.01 8.38 34.69
N LYS A 230 -2.16 7.71 35.50
CA LYS A 230 -1.70 8.24 36.79
C LYS A 230 -0.94 9.56 36.63
N ARG A 231 0.02 9.60 35.70
CA ARG A 231 0.80 10.80 35.41
C ARG A 231 -0.05 11.92 34.81
N LEU A 232 -0.97 11.59 33.90
CA LEU A 232 -1.89 12.56 33.31
C LEU A 232 -2.73 13.28 34.36
N LYS A 233 -3.22 12.56 35.39
CA LYS A 233 -3.93 13.16 36.53
C LYS A 233 -3.03 14.10 37.33
N ALA A 234 -1.78 13.71 37.59
CA ALA A 234 -0.82 14.52 38.33
C ALA A 234 -0.44 15.83 37.60
N LEU A 235 -0.52 15.83 36.26
CA LEU A 235 -0.26 17.01 35.43
C LEU A 235 -1.48 17.95 35.28
N ASN A 236 -2.61 17.67 35.95
CA ASN A 236 -3.87 18.43 35.83
C ASN A 236 -4.39 18.61 34.39
N LEU A 237 -3.98 17.74 33.47
CA LEU A 237 -4.46 17.75 32.09
C LEU A 237 -5.84 17.10 32.03
N ASN A 238 -6.88 17.91 31.86
CA ASN A 238 -8.27 17.46 31.92
C ASN A 238 -8.69 16.74 30.62
N LEU A 239 -8.93 15.43 30.70
CA LEU A 239 -9.38 14.58 29.59
C LEU A 239 -10.68 15.09 28.92
N LYS A 240 -11.54 15.78 29.67
CA LYS A 240 -12.82 16.32 29.17
C LYS A 240 -12.65 17.42 28.12
N LYS A 241 -11.52 18.14 28.10
CA LYS A 241 -11.24 19.17 27.07
C LYS A 241 -10.87 18.61 25.69
N PHE A 242 -10.68 17.28 25.59
CA PHE A 242 -10.25 16.60 24.35
C PHE A 242 -11.31 15.64 23.79
N GLY A 243 -12.58 15.80 24.18
CA GLY A 243 -13.72 15.08 23.56
C GLY A 243 -13.84 13.59 23.92
N VAL A 244 -13.25 13.16 25.03
CA VAL A 244 -13.31 11.76 25.48
C VAL A 244 -14.41 11.61 26.54
N LYS A 245 -15.39 10.75 26.29
CA LYS A 245 -16.25 10.16 27.33
C LYS A 245 -15.45 9.17 28.16
#